data_AF-A0A1V8UZX6-F1
#
_entry.id   AF-A0A1V8UZX6-F1
#
_cell.length_a   1.000
_cell.length_b   1.000
_cell.length_c   1.000
_cell.angle_alpha   90.00
_cell.angle_beta   90.00
_cell.angle_gamma   90.00
#
_symmetry.space_group_name_H-M   'P 1'
#
loop_
_entity.id
_entity.type
_entity.pdbx_description
1 polymer ?
#
loop_
_entity_poly.entity_id
_entity_poly.type
_entity_poly.pdbx_seq_one_letter_code
_entity_poly.pdbx_strand_id
1 'polypeptide(L)'
;MDTTEGSIATNGAGSSEPEEDAPTANRSLRRSNNDRKRKRDEETARRNAEEQRRKQAAALEEKKKKQYAALVRDCELLKERIMDLEARIADCDDDLREADVQRTKLLGKDRFCNRYYWFERNGQPFGGLPSSSTSTRGYANGRIWVQGPDDLEREGFIDLPKDLQAVYRAHWGMTVPERRKQEEGLTSLANAHEWGFYETPDELDSLIGWLDDRGEREKKLRREFFEWREKITTYMRAYKSYNDNEAARRLEAEEEPKKGIATRRQTQESEITAKERCMDWRNTMVMDEQKRLHSVNPVKKPTRKEAAAAAKGTAPSAMIGRSGKPLTRQ
;
A
#
# COMPACT_ATOMS: atom_id res chain seq x y z
N MET A 1 40.60 -22.03 30.05
CA MET A 1 40.93 -20.76 30.73
C MET A 1 39.60 -20.11 31.05
N ASP A 2 39.03 -20.15 32.24
CA ASP A 2 39.58 -20.34 33.57
C ASP A 2 38.53 -21.09 34.40
N THR A 3 38.98 -22.06 35.18
CA THR A 3 38.20 -23.01 35.97
C THR A 3 38.38 -22.64 37.43
N THR A 4 37.29 -22.41 38.17
CA THR A 4 37.33 -22.50 39.64
C THR A 4 36.21 -23.39 40.16
N GLU A 5 36.69 -24.52 40.67
CA GLU A 5 35.99 -25.59 41.38
C GLU A 5 35.72 -25.20 42.85
N GLY A 6 34.86 -25.98 43.49
CA GLY A 6 34.88 -26.22 44.94
C GLY A 6 33.61 -25.75 45.66
N SER A 7 32.96 -26.51 46.52
CA SER A 7 33.22 -27.87 47.01
C SER A 7 31.96 -28.32 47.76
N ILE A 8 31.47 -29.52 47.45
CA ILE A 8 30.47 -30.25 48.25
C ILE A 8 31.21 -30.88 49.42
N ALA A 9 30.76 -30.59 50.65
CA ALA A 9 31.19 -31.30 51.84
C ALA A 9 29.96 -31.82 52.59
N THR A 10 29.66 -33.09 52.32
CA THR A 10 28.95 -34.02 53.19
C THR A 10 29.95 -34.59 54.19
N ASN A 11 29.57 -34.68 55.48
CA ASN A 11 30.04 -35.63 56.51
C ASN A 11 29.17 -35.34 57.75
N GLY A 12 28.61 -36.30 58.48
CA GLY A 12 29.16 -37.62 58.78
C GLY A 12 29.33 -37.69 60.30
N ALA A 13 28.72 -38.70 60.91
CA ALA A 13 28.52 -38.91 62.34
C ALA A 13 29.76 -38.74 63.23
N GLY A 14 29.52 -38.27 64.47
CA GLY A 14 30.49 -38.27 65.56
C GLY A 14 29.76 -38.33 66.90
N SER A 15 29.54 -39.55 67.37
CA SER A 15 29.02 -39.88 68.71
C SER A 15 30.15 -39.77 69.73
N SER A 16 29.90 -39.15 70.88
CA SER A 16 30.70 -39.35 72.09
C SER A 16 29.92 -38.85 73.31
N GLU A 17 29.37 -39.82 74.06
CA GLU A 17 28.95 -39.70 75.46
C GLU A 17 30.15 -39.39 76.36
N PRO A 18 29.88 -38.85 77.56
CA PRO A 18 30.35 -39.56 78.74
C PRO A 18 29.24 -39.76 79.77
N GLU A 19 29.15 -40.98 80.28
CA GLU A 19 28.50 -41.31 81.54
C GLU A 19 29.37 -40.84 82.72
N GLU A 20 28.78 -40.16 83.69
CA GLU A 20 29.17 -40.27 85.10
C GLU A 20 27.91 -40.16 85.97
N ASP A 21 27.75 -41.16 86.83
CA ASP A 21 26.61 -41.45 87.68
C ASP A 21 26.81 -40.84 89.08
N ALA A 22 25.80 -40.14 89.61
CA ALA A 22 25.33 -40.27 91.00
C ALA A 22 24.18 -39.29 91.33
N PRO A 23 23.10 -39.74 92.01
CA PRO A 23 21.87 -38.99 92.19
C PRO A 23 21.80 -38.28 93.55
N THR A 24 21.12 -37.14 93.65
CA THR A 24 20.15 -36.81 94.73
C THR A 24 19.56 -35.39 94.60
N ALA A 25 18.38 -35.22 95.21
CA ALA A 25 17.72 -33.97 95.58
C ALA A 25 16.83 -33.25 94.54
N ASN A 26 15.63 -33.82 94.37
CA ASN A 26 14.32 -33.17 94.48
C ASN A 26 14.17 -31.65 94.18
N ARG A 27 13.31 -31.42 93.18
CA ARG A 27 12.25 -30.38 93.14
C ARG A 27 12.70 -28.94 92.80
N SER A 28 13.16 -28.72 91.55
CA SER A 28 12.99 -27.42 90.86
C SER A 28 13.17 -27.45 89.32
N LEU A 29 12.92 -28.56 88.63
CA LEU A 29 13.19 -28.67 87.17
C LEU A 29 11.94 -28.65 86.26
N ARG A 30 10.72 -28.66 86.82
CA ARG A 30 9.49 -28.69 86.01
C ARG A 30 9.05 -27.32 85.45
N ARG A 31 9.53 -26.20 86.01
CA ARG A 31 9.27 -24.84 85.47
C ARG A 31 10.22 -24.45 84.33
N SER A 32 11.49 -24.89 84.38
CA SER A 32 12.52 -24.53 83.40
C SER A 32 12.35 -25.23 82.04
N ASN A 33 11.91 -26.49 82.02
CA ASN A 33 11.63 -27.22 80.76
C ASN A 33 10.40 -26.66 80.01
N ASN A 34 9.39 -26.16 80.72
CA ASN A 34 8.24 -25.49 80.10
C ASN A 34 8.61 -24.14 79.48
N ASP A 35 9.54 -23.39 80.08
CA ASP A 35 10.04 -22.12 79.52
C ASP A 35 10.89 -22.34 78.26
N ARG A 36 11.75 -23.36 78.25
CA ARG A 36 12.53 -23.75 77.05
C ARG A 36 11.63 -24.25 75.91
N LYS A 37 10.59 -25.02 76.24
CA LYS A 37 9.58 -25.46 75.28
C LYS A 37 8.79 -24.27 74.73
N ARG A 38 8.31 -23.36 75.59
CA ARG A 38 7.61 -22.13 75.16
C ARG A 38 8.48 -21.26 74.26
N LYS A 39 9.77 -21.11 74.57
CA LYS A 39 10.73 -20.37 73.73
C LYS A 39 10.93 -21.02 72.35
N ARG A 40 10.99 -22.36 72.29
CA ARG A 40 11.06 -23.11 71.02
C ARG A 40 9.76 -23.03 70.21
N ASP A 41 8.61 -23.06 70.88
CA ASP A 41 7.29 -22.93 70.27
C ASP A 41 7.08 -21.48 69.75
N GLU A 42 7.57 -20.46 70.46
CA GLU A 42 7.57 -19.05 70.02
C GLU A 42 8.54 -18.81 68.84
N GLU A 43 9.74 -19.41 68.86
CA GLU A 43 10.72 -19.29 67.78
C GLU A 43 10.26 -20.00 66.50
N THR A 44 9.65 -21.18 66.62
CA THR A 44 9.02 -21.88 65.49
C THR A 44 7.79 -21.13 64.96
N ALA A 45 6.97 -20.54 65.83
CA ALA A 45 5.87 -19.67 65.43
C ALA A 45 6.37 -18.42 64.67
N ARG A 46 7.47 -17.79 65.11
CA ARG A 46 8.10 -16.66 64.40
C ARG A 46 8.63 -17.08 63.03
N ARG A 47 9.35 -18.20 62.95
CA ARG A 47 9.87 -18.73 61.68
C ARG A 47 8.74 -19.07 60.71
N ASN A 48 7.66 -19.68 61.19
CA ASN A 48 6.47 -19.98 60.38
C ASN A 48 5.76 -18.69 59.92
N ALA A 49 5.63 -17.68 60.78
CA ALA A 49 5.02 -16.40 60.42
C ALA A 49 5.85 -15.63 59.37
N GLU A 50 7.18 -15.66 59.48
CA GLU A 50 8.10 -15.06 58.52
C GLU A 50 8.06 -15.80 57.17
N GLU A 51 8.02 -17.14 57.18
CA GLU A 51 7.88 -17.95 55.97
C GLU A 51 6.53 -17.70 55.28
N GLN A 52 5.44 -17.57 56.05
CA GLN A 52 4.12 -17.20 55.53
C GLN A 52 4.14 -15.79 54.94
N ARG A 53 4.78 -14.82 55.59
CA ARG A 53 4.93 -13.44 55.06
C ARG A 53 5.74 -13.43 53.76
N ARG A 54 6.81 -14.22 53.67
CA ARG A 54 7.62 -14.36 52.45
C ARG A 54 6.84 -15.02 51.32
N LYS A 55 6.07 -16.07 51.61
CA LYS A 55 5.16 -16.73 50.65
C LYS A 55 4.08 -15.78 50.15
N GLN A 56 3.47 -14.99 51.04
CA GLN A 56 2.48 -13.97 50.67
C GLN A 56 3.09 -12.86 49.80
N ALA A 57 4.28 -12.36 50.15
CA ALA A 57 4.98 -11.36 49.34
C ALA A 57 5.37 -11.90 47.96
N ALA A 58 5.89 -13.13 47.88
CA ALA A 58 6.20 -13.78 46.61
C ALA A 58 4.94 -14.02 45.75
N ALA A 59 3.83 -14.45 46.35
CA ALA A 59 2.56 -14.60 45.66
C ALA A 59 1.99 -13.26 45.16
N LEU A 60 2.18 -12.17 45.91
CA LEU A 60 1.80 -10.83 45.47
C LEU A 60 2.64 -10.35 44.28
N GLU A 61 3.95 -10.56 44.32
CA GLU A 61 4.87 -10.26 43.22
C GLU A 61 4.55 -11.09 41.97
N GLU A 62 4.26 -12.39 42.12
CA GLU A 62 3.85 -13.24 41.01
C GLU A 62 2.52 -12.77 40.40
N LYS A 63 1.54 -12.38 41.23
CA LYS A 63 0.28 -11.78 40.76
C LYS A 63 0.51 -10.49 40.00
N LYS A 64 1.36 -9.58 40.50
CA LYS A 64 1.73 -8.34 39.80
C LYS A 64 2.41 -8.64 38.46
N LYS A 65 3.34 -9.60 38.40
CA LYS A 65 4.00 -10.01 37.15
C LYS A 65 3.00 -10.57 36.14
N LYS A 66 2.06 -11.41 36.58
CA LYS A 66 0.98 -11.93 35.72
C LYS A 66 0.06 -10.83 35.22
N GLN A 67 -0.32 -9.88 36.08
CA GLN A 67 -1.12 -8.71 35.71
C GLN A 67 -0.38 -7.83 34.70
N TYR A 68 0.90 -7.57 34.92
CA TYR A 68 1.74 -6.80 33.99
C TYR A 68 1.86 -7.51 32.64
N ALA A 69 2.13 -8.83 32.63
CA ALA A 69 2.20 -9.62 31.40
C ALA A 69 0.86 -9.72 30.66
N ALA A 70 -0.27 -9.70 31.37
CA ALA A 70 -1.59 -9.59 30.75
C ALA A 70 -1.79 -8.20 30.13
N LEU A 71 -1.46 -7.14 30.87
CA LEU A 71 -1.55 -5.76 30.38
C LEU A 71 -0.70 -5.53 29.12
N VAL A 72 0.52 -6.07 29.06
CA VAL A 72 1.39 -5.95 27.88
C VAL A 72 0.74 -6.62 26.66
N ARG A 73 0.19 -7.83 26.81
CA ARG A 73 -0.54 -8.51 25.73
C ARG A 73 -1.78 -7.74 25.30
N ASP A 74 -2.53 -7.19 26.26
CA ASP A 74 -3.70 -6.37 25.95
C ASP A 74 -3.29 -5.10 25.17
N CYS A 75 -2.16 -4.48 25.53
CA CYS A 75 -1.60 -3.36 24.77
C CYS A 75 -1.18 -3.75 23.35
N GLU A 76 -0.60 -4.93 23.14
CA GLU A 76 -0.23 -5.45 21.82
C GLU A 76 -1.48 -5.70 20.96
N LEU A 77 -2.48 -6.39 21.51
CA LEU A 77 -3.75 -6.64 20.82
C LEU A 77 -4.50 -5.34 20.48
N LEU A 78 -4.46 -4.35 21.38
CA LEU A 78 -5.05 -3.04 21.11
C LEU A 78 -4.31 -2.30 19.98
N LYS A 79 -2.98 -2.39 19.92
CA LYS A 79 -2.20 -1.80 18.80
C LYS A 79 -2.54 -2.47 17.47
N GLU A 80 -2.59 -3.80 17.42
CA GLU A 80 -3.01 -4.53 16.22
C GLU A 80 -4.42 -4.14 15.80
N ARG A 81 -5.34 -3.98 16.78
CA ARG A 81 -6.70 -3.55 16.50
C ARG A 81 -6.77 -2.12 15.96
N ILE A 82 -5.95 -1.21 16.48
CA ILE A 82 -5.86 0.17 15.97
C ILE A 82 -5.38 0.13 14.52
N MET A 83 -4.33 -0.62 14.21
CA MET A 83 -3.81 -0.74 12.85
C MET A 83 -4.85 -1.28 11.85
N ASP A 84 -5.61 -2.32 12.24
CA ASP A 84 -6.71 -2.87 11.42
C ASP A 84 -7.83 -1.84 11.20
N LEU A 85 -8.20 -1.10 12.24
CA LEU A 85 -9.21 -0.05 12.12
C LEU A 85 -8.73 1.12 11.25
N GLU A 86 -7.48 1.55 11.38
CA GLU A 86 -6.86 2.59 10.55
C GLU A 86 -6.81 2.18 9.08
N ALA A 87 -6.44 0.92 8.78
CA ALA A 87 -6.47 0.39 7.42
C ALA A 87 -7.89 0.42 6.82
N ARG A 88 -8.88 -0.01 7.60
CA ARG A 88 -10.29 0.01 7.16
C ARG A 88 -10.85 1.42 6.99
N ILE A 89 -10.39 2.38 7.79
CA ILE A 89 -10.73 3.80 7.60
C ILE A 89 -10.14 4.29 6.28
N ALA A 90 -8.87 3.96 5.99
CA ALA A 90 -8.23 4.34 4.74
C ALA A 90 -8.97 3.76 3.52
N ASP A 91 -9.38 2.49 3.58
CA ASP A 91 -10.19 1.88 2.51
C ASP A 91 -11.52 2.60 2.31
N CYS A 92 -12.25 2.90 3.39
CA CYS A 92 -13.50 3.66 3.33
C CYS A 92 -13.30 5.08 2.79
N ASP A 93 -12.22 5.75 3.19
CA ASP A 93 -11.91 7.11 2.73
C ASP A 93 -11.59 7.12 1.23
N ASP A 94 -10.86 6.10 0.74
CA ASP A 94 -10.61 5.92 -0.69
C ASP A 94 -11.90 5.62 -1.46
N ASP A 95 -12.76 4.73 -0.97
CA ASP A 95 -14.08 4.45 -1.56
C ASP A 95 -14.96 5.70 -1.65
N LEU A 96 -14.99 6.52 -0.58
CA LEU A 96 -15.75 7.77 -0.57
C LEU A 96 -15.19 8.79 -1.58
N ARG A 97 -13.86 8.92 -1.66
CA ARG A 97 -13.18 9.79 -2.64
C ARG A 97 -13.46 9.32 -4.09
N GLU A 98 -13.49 8.02 -4.32
CA GLU A 98 -13.77 7.42 -5.63
C GLU A 98 -15.24 7.50 -6.02
N ALA A 99 -16.15 7.42 -5.06
CA ALA A 99 -17.59 7.58 -5.30
C ALA A 99 -18.01 9.04 -5.51
N ASP A 100 -17.24 10.01 -5.00
CA ASP A 100 -17.54 11.44 -5.09
C ASP A 100 -17.19 12.04 -6.47
N VAL A 101 -17.89 11.59 -7.52
CA VAL A 101 -17.68 12.02 -8.92
C VAL A 101 -18.75 13.01 -9.40
N GLN A 102 -19.40 13.74 -8.49
CA GLN A 102 -20.46 14.68 -8.89
C GLN A 102 -19.90 15.90 -9.66
N ARG A 103 -18.66 16.30 -9.36
CA ARG A 103 -17.97 17.38 -10.07
C ARG A 103 -16.45 17.22 -9.93
N THR A 104 -15.71 17.55 -10.99
CA THR A 104 -14.25 17.65 -10.95
C THR A 104 -13.79 18.63 -9.88
N LYS A 105 -13.00 18.15 -8.91
CA LYS A 105 -12.39 18.99 -7.89
C LYS A 105 -11.13 19.66 -8.42
N LEU A 106 -11.11 20.99 -8.35
CA LEU A 106 -9.95 21.82 -8.64
C LEU A 106 -8.95 21.75 -7.47
N LEU A 107 -7.65 21.67 -7.77
CA LEU A 107 -6.59 21.86 -6.76
C LEU A 107 -6.47 23.34 -6.39
N GLY A 108 -6.46 24.22 -7.39
CA GLY A 108 -6.46 25.65 -7.17
C GLY A 108 -6.22 26.43 -8.45
N LYS A 109 -5.96 27.74 -8.27
CA LYS A 109 -5.64 28.66 -9.35
C LYS A 109 -4.33 29.36 -9.06
N ASP A 110 -3.60 29.70 -10.11
CA ASP A 110 -2.45 30.60 -9.99
C ASP A 110 -2.86 32.09 -10.11
N ARG A 111 -1.86 32.97 -10.13
CA ARG A 111 -2.00 34.41 -10.32
C ARG A 111 -2.62 34.81 -11.65
N PHE A 112 -2.45 34.02 -12.71
CA PHE A 112 -3.03 34.25 -14.03
C PHE A 112 -4.33 33.46 -14.24
N CYS A 113 -4.95 33.01 -13.15
CA CYS A 113 -6.22 32.29 -13.17
C CYS A 113 -6.17 30.93 -13.91
N ASN A 114 -4.98 30.39 -14.20
CA ASN A 114 -4.90 29.03 -14.72
C ASN A 114 -5.37 28.05 -13.63
N ARG A 115 -6.11 27.03 -14.04
CA ARG A 115 -6.76 26.06 -13.17
C ARG A 115 -6.00 24.75 -13.17
N TYR A 116 -5.65 24.26 -11.99
CA TYR A 116 -4.85 23.05 -11.81
C TYR A 116 -5.73 21.89 -11.34
N TYR A 117 -5.59 20.76 -12.01
CA TYR A 117 -6.34 19.54 -11.74
C TYR A 117 -5.41 18.35 -11.56
N TRP A 118 -5.76 17.50 -10.61
CA TRP A 118 -5.19 16.17 -10.46
C TRP A 118 -6.36 15.20 -10.27
N PHE A 119 -6.66 14.46 -11.33
CA PHE A 119 -7.91 13.70 -11.42
C PHE A 119 -7.92 12.49 -10.50
N GLU A 120 -6.76 11.99 -10.08
CA GLU A 120 -6.65 10.90 -9.12
C GLU A 120 -7.11 11.32 -7.71
N ARG A 121 -7.15 12.62 -7.41
CA ARG A 121 -7.84 13.12 -6.21
C ARG A 121 -9.36 12.96 -6.28
N ASN A 122 -9.92 12.69 -7.47
CA ASN A 122 -11.35 12.81 -7.73
C ASN A 122 -11.89 11.68 -8.62
N GLY A 123 -12.56 10.70 -8.01
CA GLY A 123 -13.34 9.71 -8.76
C GLY A 123 -12.54 8.62 -9.48
N GLN A 124 -11.25 8.46 -9.16
CA GLN A 124 -10.40 7.41 -9.73
C GLN A 124 -9.41 6.86 -8.70
N PRO A 125 -9.19 5.55 -8.61
CA PRO A 125 -8.09 4.98 -7.81
C PRO A 125 -6.74 5.53 -8.28
N PHE A 126 -5.85 5.83 -7.34
CA PHE A 126 -4.60 6.50 -7.66
C PHE A 126 -3.70 5.70 -8.64
N GLY A 127 -3.59 4.39 -8.44
CA GLY A 127 -2.82 3.47 -9.30
C GLY A 127 -3.58 2.95 -10.52
N GLY A 128 -4.79 3.45 -10.76
CA GLY A 128 -5.76 2.85 -11.66
C GLY A 128 -6.55 1.72 -10.99
N LEU A 129 -7.67 1.32 -11.62
CA LEU A 129 -8.56 0.31 -11.07
C LEU A 129 -7.85 -1.05 -10.92
N PRO A 130 -7.75 -1.63 -9.70
CA PRO A 130 -6.99 -2.85 -9.47
C PRO A 130 -7.45 -4.05 -10.31
N SER A 131 -8.76 -4.15 -10.55
CA SER A 131 -9.37 -5.21 -11.37
C SER A 131 -9.30 -4.96 -12.87
N SER A 132 -8.82 -3.78 -13.31
CA SER A 132 -8.68 -3.47 -14.73
C SER A 132 -7.57 -4.30 -15.37
N SER A 133 -7.76 -4.64 -16.64
CA SER A 133 -6.73 -5.26 -17.50
C SER A 133 -5.46 -4.41 -17.63
N THR A 134 -5.52 -3.12 -17.30
CA THR A 134 -4.39 -2.19 -17.35
C THR A 134 -3.81 -1.89 -15.97
N SER A 135 -4.21 -2.60 -14.90
CA SER A 135 -3.76 -2.33 -13.53
C SER A 135 -2.25 -2.51 -13.35
N THR A 136 -1.62 -3.37 -14.15
CA THR A 136 -0.17 -3.59 -14.17
C THR A 136 0.65 -2.34 -14.49
N ARG A 137 0.02 -1.29 -15.04
CA ARG A 137 0.68 -0.02 -15.35
C ARG A 137 1.01 0.77 -14.07
N GLY A 138 0.27 0.57 -12.99
CA GLY A 138 0.54 1.20 -11.69
C GLY A 138 0.30 2.71 -11.62
N TYR A 139 -0.45 3.27 -12.58
CA TYR A 139 -0.86 4.68 -12.59
C TYR A 139 -2.24 4.83 -13.25
N ALA A 140 -2.99 5.86 -12.87
CA ALA A 140 -4.21 6.27 -13.56
C ALA A 140 -3.92 7.29 -14.69
N ASN A 141 -3.67 8.57 -14.35
CA ASN A 141 -3.23 9.58 -15.33
C ASN A 141 -1.72 9.86 -15.23
N GLY A 142 -1.20 9.95 -14.00
CA GLY A 142 0.21 10.20 -13.71
C GLY A 142 0.68 11.61 -14.06
N ARG A 143 -0.24 12.59 -14.19
CA ARG A 143 0.04 13.95 -14.64
C ARG A 143 -0.81 14.98 -13.89
N ILE A 144 -0.31 16.21 -13.82
CA ILE A 144 -1.09 17.38 -13.39
C ILE A 144 -1.58 18.09 -14.64
N TRP A 145 -2.86 18.42 -14.69
CA TRP A 145 -3.46 19.12 -15.81
C TRP A 145 -3.65 20.60 -15.48
N VAL A 146 -3.36 21.44 -16.45
CA VAL A 146 -3.51 22.89 -16.35
C VAL A 146 -4.50 23.33 -17.43
N GLN A 147 -5.50 24.08 -17.05
CA GLN A 147 -6.44 24.72 -17.96
C GLN A 147 -6.25 26.23 -17.92
N GLY A 148 -6.32 26.88 -19.07
CA GLY A 148 -6.25 28.35 -19.13
C GLY A 148 -7.42 29.05 -18.42
N PRO A 149 -7.33 30.39 -18.30
CA PRO A 149 -8.31 31.22 -17.59
C PRO A 149 -9.65 31.24 -18.33
N ASP A 150 -10.75 31.37 -17.56
CA ASP A 150 -12.08 31.57 -18.15
C ASP A 150 -12.23 32.98 -18.75
N ASP A 151 -13.20 33.16 -19.64
CA ASP A 151 -13.44 34.44 -20.31
C ASP A 151 -13.68 35.57 -19.31
N LEU A 152 -14.51 35.33 -18.28
CA LEU A 152 -14.79 36.30 -17.23
C LEU A 152 -13.54 36.69 -16.43
N GLU A 153 -12.67 35.72 -16.16
CA GLU A 153 -11.42 35.96 -15.42
C GLU A 153 -10.39 36.70 -16.28
N ARG A 154 -10.35 36.37 -17.57
CA ARG A 154 -9.47 37.00 -18.52
C ARG A 154 -9.86 38.46 -18.69
N GLU A 155 -11.10 38.77 -19.03
CA GLU A 155 -11.58 40.15 -19.19
C GLU A 155 -11.56 40.96 -17.88
N GLY A 156 -11.83 40.30 -16.75
CA GLY A 156 -11.88 40.94 -15.44
C GLY A 156 -10.52 41.19 -14.78
N PHE A 157 -9.44 40.58 -15.26
CA PHE A 157 -8.13 40.69 -14.61
C PHE A 157 -6.93 40.75 -15.57
N ILE A 158 -6.89 39.90 -16.59
CA ILE A 158 -5.75 39.81 -17.51
C ILE A 158 -5.86 40.89 -18.60
N ASP A 159 -6.96 40.86 -19.35
CA ASP A 159 -7.26 41.72 -20.49
C ASP A 159 -8.07 42.95 -20.05
N LEU A 160 -7.66 43.56 -18.93
CA LEU A 160 -8.31 44.74 -18.39
C LEU A 160 -8.32 45.90 -19.40
N PRO A 161 -9.33 46.80 -19.37
CA PRO A 161 -9.30 48.05 -20.12
C PRO A 161 -8.02 48.86 -19.85
N LYS A 162 -7.56 49.61 -20.86
CA LYS A 162 -6.28 50.36 -20.81
C LYS A 162 -6.15 51.28 -19.58
N ASP A 163 -7.26 51.90 -19.17
CA ASP A 163 -7.28 52.81 -18.01
C ASP A 163 -6.96 52.07 -16.71
N LEU A 164 -7.54 50.87 -16.51
CA LEU A 164 -7.27 50.02 -15.35
C LEU A 164 -5.88 49.39 -15.42
N GLN A 165 -5.40 49.05 -16.62
CA GLN A 165 -4.02 48.61 -16.80
C GLN A 165 -3.01 49.71 -16.44
N ALA A 166 -3.32 50.98 -16.70
CA ALA A 166 -2.46 52.11 -16.33
C ALA A 166 -2.34 52.26 -14.81
N VAL A 167 -3.45 52.08 -14.07
CA VAL A 167 -3.44 52.05 -12.60
C VAL A 167 -2.58 50.90 -12.09
N TYR A 168 -2.72 49.71 -12.67
CA TYR A 168 -1.89 48.55 -12.32
C TYR A 168 -0.41 48.84 -12.60
N ARG A 169 -0.09 49.35 -13.78
CA ARG A 169 1.28 49.72 -14.15
C ARG A 169 1.88 50.75 -13.20
N ALA A 170 1.11 51.72 -12.73
CA ALA A 170 1.59 52.73 -11.77
C ALA A 170 2.00 52.10 -10.42
N HIS A 171 1.31 51.06 -9.97
CA HIS A 171 1.59 50.40 -8.69
C HIS A 171 2.67 49.31 -8.80
N TRP A 172 2.74 48.57 -9.92
CA TRP A 172 3.61 47.39 -10.08
C TRP A 172 4.69 47.53 -11.17
N GLY A 173 4.74 48.64 -11.91
CA GLY A 173 5.77 48.94 -12.92
C GLY A 173 5.58 48.26 -14.29
N MET A 174 4.60 47.36 -14.42
CA MET A 174 4.27 46.64 -15.67
C MET A 174 2.78 46.30 -15.70
N THR A 175 2.22 45.93 -16.85
CA THR A 175 0.83 45.46 -16.95
C THR A 175 0.69 43.96 -16.67
N VAL A 176 -0.53 43.49 -16.37
CA VAL A 176 -0.79 42.05 -16.15
C VAL A 176 -0.43 41.20 -17.39
N PRO A 177 -0.78 41.58 -18.63
CA PRO A 177 -0.35 40.83 -19.81
C PRO A 177 1.16 40.83 -20.03
N GLU A 178 1.85 41.95 -19.77
CA GLU A 178 3.32 42.02 -19.86
C GLU A 178 3.98 41.06 -18.86
N ARG A 179 3.51 41.08 -17.61
CA ARG A 179 3.97 40.18 -16.56
C ARG A 179 3.76 38.72 -16.94
N ARG A 180 2.56 38.39 -17.43
CA ARG A 180 2.20 37.04 -17.87
C ARG A 180 3.14 36.54 -18.97
N LYS A 181 3.39 37.37 -19.98
CA LYS A 181 4.31 37.04 -21.07
C LYS A 181 5.74 36.82 -20.59
N GLN A 182 6.19 37.58 -19.59
CA GLN A 182 7.53 37.42 -19.01
C GLN A 182 7.65 36.14 -18.17
N GLU A 183 6.64 35.79 -17.38
CA GLU A 183 6.68 34.64 -16.47
C GLU A 183 6.32 33.30 -17.14
N GLU A 184 5.25 33.25 -17.94
CA GLU A 184 4.78 32.02 -18.60
C GLU A 184 5.45 31.78 -19.96
N GLY A 185 6.03 32.82 -20.58
CA GLY A 185 6.75 32.72 -21.85
C GLY A 185 5.93 32.08 -22.97
N LEU A 186 6.50 31.06 -23.61
CA LEU A 186 5.90 30.33 -24.74
C LEU A 186 4.82 29.31 -24.32
N THR A 187 4.70 29.03 -23.02
CA THR A 187 3.79 28.01 -22.47
C THR A 187 2.48 28.60 -21.94
N SER A 188 2.19 29.87 -22.25
CA SER A 188 0.97 30.55 -21.80
C SER A 188 -0.29 29.99 -22.49
N LEU A 189 -1.33 29.69 -21.70
CA LEU A 189 -2.62 29.20 -22.18
C LEU A 189 -3.59 30.37 -22.41
N ALA A 190 -4.06 30.60 -23.62
CA ALA A 190 -4.84 31.79 -23.96
C ALA A 190 -6.23 31.82 -23.29
N ASN A 191 -6.91 30.68 -23.18
CA ASN A 191 -8.30 30.57 -22.72
C ASN A 191 -8.61 29.21 -22.08
N ALA A 192 -9.83 29.03 -21.57
CA ALA A 192 -10.27 27.82 -20.89
C ALA A 192 -10.38 26.56 -21.78
N HIS A 193 -10.31 26.69 -23.11
CA HIS A 193 -10.28 25.56 -24.03
C HIS A 193 -8.87 25.01 -24.25
N GLU A 194 -7.85 25.76 -23.82
CA GLU A 194 -6.46 25.33 -23.91
C GLU A 194 -6.02 24.65 -22.62
N TRP A 195 -5.31 23.54 -22.81
CA TRP A 195 -4.85 22.68 -21.74
C TRP A 195 -3.35 22.39 -21.90
N GLY A 196 -2.66 22.36 -20.76
CA GLY A 196 -1.29 21.89 -20.63
C GLY A 196 -1.20 20.81 -19.55
N PHE A 197 -0.01 20.25 -19.37
CA PHE A 197 0.24 19.28 -18.31
C PHE A 197 1.68 19.34 -17.81
N TYR A 198 1.87 18.85 -16.58
CA TYR A 198 3.17 18.51 -16.03
C TYR A 198 3.24 17.00 -15.81
N GLU A 199 4.39 16.40 -16.13
CA GLU A 199 4.56 14.95 -16.17
C GLU A 199 5.66 14.46 -15.22
N THR A 200 6.64 15.29 -14.90
CA THR A 200 7.78 14.89 -14.09
C THR A 200 7.72 15.43 -12.66
N PRO A 201 8.32 14.72 -11.68
CA PRO A 201 8.45 15.24 -10.32
C PRO A 201 9.23 16.57 -10.24
N ASP A 202 10.25 16.71 -11.07
CA ASP A 202 11.09 17.92 -11.09
C ASP A 202 10.32 19.14 -11.60
N GLU A 203 9.41 18.94 -12.57
CA GLU A 203 8.46 19.96 -13.01
C GLU A 203 7.47 20.34 -11.91
N LEU A 204 6.97 19.37 -11.12
CA LEU A 204 6.11 19.65 -9.97
C LEU A 204 6.85 20.49 -8.92
N ASP A 205 8.10 20.15 -8.58
CA ASP A 205 8.89 20.92 -7.63
C ASP A 205 9.19 22.34 -8.15
N SER A 206 9.48 22.46 -9.44
CA SER A 206 9.66 23.75 -10.11
C SER A 206 8.37 24.59 -10.09
N LEU A 207 7.21 23.96 -10.32
CA LEU A 207 5.90 24.60 -10.22
C LEU A 207 5.63 25.09 -8.80
N ILE A 208 5.84 24.24 -7.79
CA ILE A 208 5.68 24.62 -6.38
C ILE A 208 6.58 25.81 -6.05
N GLY A 209 7.83 25.79 -6.51
CA GLY A 209 8.80 26.88 -6.34
C GLY A 209 8.40 28.18 -7.04
N TRP A 210 7.76 28.09 -8.20
CA TRP A 210 7.27 29.22 -8.98
C TRP A 210 6.05 29.91 -8.35
N LEU A 211 5.19 29.18 -7.64
CA LEU A 211 4.01 29.73 -6.98
C LEU A 211 4.37 30.66 -5.81
N ASP A 212 3.83 31.88 -5.80
CA ASP A 212 4.09 32.90 -4.77
C ASP A 212 3.21 32.67 -3.53
N ASP A 213 3.82 32.61 -2.36
CA ASP A 213 3.14 32.36 -1.08
C ASP A 213 2.40 33.59 -0.52
N ARG A 214 2.64 34.78 -1.08
CA ARG A 214 1.95 36.03 -0.73
C ARG A 214 0.57 36.13 -1.36
N GLY A 215 0.33 35.43 -2.47
CA GLY A 215 -0.95 35.46 -3.17
C GLY A 215 -1.96 34.49 -2.57
N GLU A 216 -3.17 34.93 -2.24
CA GLU A 216 -4.21 34.06 -1.65
C GLU A 216 -4.60 32.85 -2.52
N ARG A 217 -4.57 33.00 -3.85
CA ARG A 217 -4.87 31.91 -4.80
C ARG A 217 -3.74 30.89 -4.81
N GLU A 218 -2.52 31.36 -5.02
CA GLU A 218 -1.32 30.55 -5.14
C GLU A 218 -0.96 29.86 -3.82
N LYS A 219 -1.15 30.54 -2.69
CA LYS A 219 -0.97 29.96 -1.35
C LYS A 219 -1.88 28.75 -1.12
N LYS A 220 -3.15 28.83 -1.54
CA LYS A 220 -4.09 27.70 -1.45
C LYS A 220 -3.67 26.55 -2.37
N LEU A 221 -3.31 26.86 -3.62
CA LEU A 221 -2.83 25.87 -4.58
C LEU A 221 -1.55 25.17 -4.10
N ARG A 222 -0.59 25.94 -3.60
CA ARG A 222 0.69 25.45 -3.06
C ARG A 222 0.48 24.52 -1.87
N ARG A 223 -0.46 24.84 -0.97
CA ARG A 223 -0.83 23.95 0.15
C ARG A 223 -1.36 22.62 -0.35
N GLU A 224 -2.26 22.62 -1.33
CA GLU A 224 -2.79 21.37 -1.92
C GLU A 224 -1.66 20.57 -2.60
N PHE A 225 -0.76 21.23 -3.34
CA PHE A 225 0.38 20.53 -3.93
C PHE A 225 1.30 19.90 -2.89
N PHE A 226 1.55 20.57 -1.75
CA PHE A 226 2.33 19.97 -0.67
C PHE A 226 1.65 18.76 -0.04
N GLU A 227 0.35 18.86 0.22
CA GLU A 227 -0.43 17.78 0.82
C GLU A 227 -0.43 16.52 -0.06
N TRP A 228 -0.54 16.70 -1.38
CA TRP A 228 -0.60 15.59 -2.34
C TRP A 228 0.74 15.26 -3.01
N ARG A 229 1.84 15.94 -2.64
CA ARG A 229 3.14 15.88 -3.33
C ARG A 229 3.66 14.46 -3.48
N GLU A 230 3.68 13.70 -2.39
CA GLU A 230 4.22 12.34 -2.38
C GLU A 230 3.42 11.40 -3.27
N LYS A 231 2.09 11.48 -3.20
CA LYS A 231 1.19 10.68 -4.05
C LYS A 231 1.35 11.06 -5.52
N ILE A 232 1.29 12.34 -5.87
CA ILE A 232 1.48 12.82 -7.26
C ILE A 232 2.84 12.33 -7.81
N THR A 233 3.91 12.53 -7.05
CA THR A 233 5.27 12.13 -7.44
C THR A 233 5.38 10.62 -7.69
N THR A 234 4.74 9.81 -6.84
CA THR A 234 4.74 8.35 -6.98
C THR A 234 4.13 7.94 -8.32
N TYR A 235 2.99 8.51 -8.70
CA TYR A 235 2.31 8.15 -9.94
C TYR A 235 2.92 8.79 -11.19
N MET A 236 3.54 9.96 -11.08
CA MET A 236 4.40 10.53 -12.14
C MET A 236 5.58 9.62 -12.46
N ARG A 237 6.24 9.07 -11.43
CA ARG A 237 7.34 8.11 -11.61
C ARG A 237 6.86 6.79 -12.22
N ALA A 238 5.70 6.28 -11.79
CA ALA A 238 5.10 5.10 -12.38
C ALA A 238 4.77 5.32 -13.86
N TYR A 239 4.19 6.46 -14.20
CA TYR A 239 3.91 6.88 -15.58
C TYR A 239 5.18 6.91 -16.44
N LYS A 240 6.21 7.60 -15.96
CA LYS A 240 7.50 7.71 -16.65
C LYS A 240 8.16 6.34 -16.84
N SER A 241 8.23 5.54 -15.78
CA SER A 241 8.81 4.18 -15.81
C SER A 241 8.11 3.30 -16.85
N TYR A 242 6.78 3.30 -16.88
CA TYR A 242 6.02 2.55 -17.88
C TYR A 242 6.33 3.01 -19.30
N ASN A 243 6.36 4.33 -19.54
CA ASN A 243 6.66 4.88 -20.86
C ASN A 243 8.09 4.58 -21.32
N ASP A 244 9.07 4.70 -20.42
CA ASP A 244 10.47 4.39 -20.68
C ASP A 244 10.62 2.90 -21.06
N ASN A 245 9.97 2.00 -20.32
CA ASN A 245 9.96 0.56 -20.64
C ASN A 245 9.28 0.25 -21.98
N GLU A 246 8.15 0.91 -22.28
CA GLU A 246 7.48 0.77 -23.58
C GLU A 246 8.34 1.29 -24.74
N ALA A 247 9.07 2.38 -24.53
CA ALA A 247 10.01 2.92 -25.51
C ALA A 247 11.18 1.96 -25.75
N ALA A 248 11.77 1.41 -24.68
CA ALA A 248 12.82 0.40 -24.77
C ALA A 248 12.35 -0.85 -25.54
N ARG A 249 11.15 -1.38 -25.21
CA ARG A 249 10.59 -2.55 -25.92
C ARG A 249 10.36 -2.28 -27.41
N ARG A 250 9.99 -1.05 -27.79
CA ARG A 250 9.84 -0.67 -29.20
C ARG A 250 11.18 -0.64 -29.93
N LEU A 251 12.21 -0.06 -29.30
CA LEU A 251 13.56 -0.05 -29.85
C LEU A 251 14.12 -1.47 -30.02
N GLU A 252 13.97 -2.34 -29.01
CA GLU A 252 14.38 -3.76 -29.11
C GLU A 252 13.65 -4.50 -30.24
N ALA A 253 12.35 -4.25 -30.41
CA ALA A 253 11.55 -4.86 -31.49
C ALA A 253 11.91 -4.32 -32.89
N GLU A 254 12.45 -3.10 -32.98
CA GLU A 254 12.96 -2.51 -34.22
C GLU A 254 14.37 -3.03 -34.56
N GLU A 255 15.20 -3.35 -33.56
CA GLU A 255 16.55 -3.92 -33.73
C GLU A 255 16.55 -5.42 -34.08
N GLU A 256 15.52 -6.18 -33.67
CA GLU A 256 15.33 -7.58 -34.08
C GLU A 256 15.14 -7.69 -35.61
N PRO A 257 16.04 -8.35 -36.36
CA PRO A 257 15.95 -8.41 -37.81
C PRO A 257 14.68 -9.17 -38.24
N LYS A 258 13.77 -8.46 -38.93
CA LYS A 258 12.53 -8.99 -39.51
C LYS A 258 12.82 -10.23 -40.38
N LYS A 259 12.69 -11.42 -39.80
CA LYS A 259 12.86 -12.69 -40.51
C LYS A 259 11.75 -12.85 -41.55
N GLY A 260 12.13 -12.64 -42.81
CA GLY A 260 11.54 -13.25 -44.01
C GLY A 260 10.02 -13.17 -44.16
N ILE A 261 9.56 -12.16 -44.91
CA ILE A 261 8.17 -12.03 -45.34
C ILE A 261 7.81 -13.17 -46.31
N ALA A 262 6.95 -14.10 -45.87
CA ALA A 262 6.25 -15.02 -46.76
C ALA A 262 5.07 -14.30 -47.44
N THR A 263 5.05 -14.35 -48.77
CA THR A 263 4.02 -13.77 -49.63
C THR A 263 2.70 -14.52 -49.50
N ARG A 264 1.70 -13.93 -48.84
CA ARG A 264 0.31 -13.97 -49.33
C ARG A 264 -0.64 -12.91 -48.73
N ARG A 265 -0.27 -11.63 -48.77
CA ARG A 265 -1.18 -10.45 -48.78
C ARG A 265 -2.31 -10.29 -47.72
N GLN A 266 -2.51 -11.21 -46.77
CA GLN A 266 -3.55 -11.20 -45.73
C GLN A 266 -2.97 -11.45 -44.32
N THR A 267 -1.72 -11.93 -44.25
CA THR A 267 -0.96 -12.14 -43.01
C THR A 267 -0.13 -10.92 -42.59
N GLN A 268 0.08 -9.95 -43.50
CA GLN A 268 0.96 -8.79 -43.27
C GLN A 268 0.27 -7.60 -42.59
N GLU A 269 -1.06 -7.54 -42.61
CA GLU A 269 -1.85 -6.57 -41.84
C GLU A 269 -2.14 -7.07 -40.41
N SER A 270 -1.85 -8.35 -40.14
CA SER A 270 -2.40 -9.12 -39.02
C SER A 270 -1.39 -9.57 -37.95
N GLU A 271 -0.10 -9.19 -38.04
CA GLU A 271 0.88 -9.48 -36.98
C GLU A 271 1.38 -8.25 -36.20
N ILE A 272 1.73 -7.11 -36.82
CA ILE A 272 2.52 -6.08 -36.12
C ILE A 272 2.27 -4.65 -36.66
N THR A 273 1.02 -4.25 -36.89
CA THR A 273 0.70 -2.85 -36.56
C THR A 273 0.71 -2.83 -35.05
N ALA A 274 1.86 -2.43 -34.48
CA ALA A 274 2.14 -2.35 -33.06
C ALA A 274 0.86 -2.08 -32.26
N LYS A 275 0.35 -3.09 -31.52
CA LYS A 275 -0.93 -2.98 -30.80
C LYS A 275 -0.94 -1.63 -30.07
N GLU A 276 -1.80 -0.73 -30.53
CA GLU A 276 -1.89 0.58 -29.92
C GLU A 276 -2.24 0.36 -28.44
N ARG A 277 -1.69 1.18 -27.53
CA ARG A 277 -1.86 1.01 -26.08
C ARG A 277 -3.33 0.95 -25.63
N CYS A 278 -4.22 1.53 -26.43
CA CYS A 278 -5.67 1.48 -26.23
C CYS A 278 -6.27 0.08 -26.45
N MET A 279 -5.63 -0.77 -27.25
CA MET A 279 -6.07 -2.13 -27.59
C MET A 279 -5.71 -3.16 -26.51
N ASP A 280 -4.87 -2.79 -25.55
CA ASP A 280 -4.57 -3.63 -24.39
C ASP A 280 -5.72 -3.65 -23.39
N TRP A 281 -6.54 -2.60 -23.36
CA TRP A 281 -7.67 -2.53 -22.45
C TRP A 281 -8.75 -3.55 -22.83
N ARG A 282 -9.23 -4.27 -21.82
CA ARG A 282 -10.30 -5.26 -21.88
C ARG A 282 -11.21 -5.10 -20.66
N ASN A 283 -12.50 -5.25 -20.89
CA ASN A 283 -13.49 -5.30 -19.83
C ASN A 283 -13.40 -6.65 -19.10
N THR A 284 -12.64 -6.69 -18.01
CA THR A 284 -12.44 -7.87 -17.14
C THR A 284 -13.68 -8.20 -16.33
N MET A 285 -14.42 -7.19 -15.86
CA MET A 285 -15.66 -7.38 -15.08
C MET A 285 -16.70 -8.23 -15.82
N VAL A 286 -16.94 -7.95 -17.10
CA VAL A 286 -17.87 -8.75 -17.92
C VAL A 286 -17.36 -10.19 -18.10
N MET A 287 -16.04 -10.38 -18.20
CA MET A 287 -15.45 -11.72 -18.28
C MET A 287 -15.61 -12.49 -16.97
N ASP A 288 -15.51 -11.83 -15.82
CA ASP A 288 -15.66 -12.48 -14.52
C ASP A 288 -17.13 -12.80 -14.21
N GLU A 289 -18.04 -11.86 -14.46
CA GLU A 289 -19.48 -12.01 -14.18
C GLU A 289 -20.18 -12.91 -15.19
N GLN A 290 -19.97 -12.67 -16.50
CA GLN A 290 -20.71 -13.32 -17.56
C GLN A 290 -19.93 -14.44 -18.25
N LYS A 291 -18.63 -14.56 -18.00
CA LYS A 291 -17.72 -15.56 -18.62
C LYS A 291 -17.73 -15.54 -20.15
N ARG A 292 -18.17 -14.43 -20.75
CA ARG A 292 -18.22 -14.20 -22.20
C ARG A 292 -18.18 -12.71 -22.51
N LEU A 293 -17.62 -12.35 -23.67
CA LEU A 293 -17.85 -11.02 -24.25
C LEU A 293 -19.23 -10.97 -24.93
N HIS A 294 -19.88 -9.81 -24.86
CA HIS A 294 -21.12 -9.54 -25.61
C HIS A 294 -20.95 -9.67 -27.14
N SER A 295 -19.75 -9.43 -27.66
CA SER A 295 -19.42 -9.58 -29.08
C SER A 295 -19.28 -11.05 -29.51
N VAL A 296 -19.09 -11.97 -28.56
CA VAL A 296 -19.01 -13.40 -28.83
C VAL A 296 -20.41 -13.99 -28.69
N ASN A 297 -21.03 -14.30 -29.83
CA ASN A 297 -22.32 -14.99 -29.85
C ASN A 297 -22.22 -16.26 -29.00
N PRO A 298 -23.23 -16.55 -28.16
CA PRO A 298 -23.23 -17.79 -27.39
C PRO A 298 -23.10 -18.94 -28.38
N VAL A 299 -22.05 -19.75 -28.23
CA VAL A 299 -21.90 -20.98 -29.00
C VAL A 299 -23.18 -21.77 -28.76
N LYS A 300 -24.00 -21.94 -29.80
CA LYS A 300 -25.23 -22.73 -29.70
C LYS A 300 -24.82 -24.07 -29.12
N LYS A 301 -25.43 -24.47 -27.98
CA LYS A 301 -25.22 -25.81 -27.44
C LYS A 301 -25.48 -26.79 -28.59
N PRO A 302 -24.53 -27.67 -28.94
CA PRO A 302 -24.71 -28.56 -30.07
C PRO A 302 -25.99 -29.34 -29.84
N THR A 303 -26.86 -29.34 -30.84
CA THR A 303 -28.07 -30.13 -30.80
C THR A 303 -27.69 -31.60 -30.59
N ARG A 304 -28.59 -32.40 -30.02
CA ARG A 304 -28.35 -33.83 -29.78
C ARG A 304 -27.89 -34.56 -31.05
N LYS A 305 -28.28 -34.07 -32.24
CA LYS A 305 -27.88 -34.55 -33.56
C LYS A 305 -26.44 -34.17 -33.93
N GLU A 306 -26.00 -32.95 -33.62
CA GLU A 306 -24.63 -32.47 -33.84
C GLU A 306 -23.64 -33.12 -32.85
N ALA A 307 -24.04 -33.26 -31.58
CA ALA A 307 -23.24 -33.99 -30.58
C ALA A 307 -23.07 -35.47 -30.96
N ALA A 308 -24.12 -36.10 -31.49
CA ALA A 308 -24.06 -37.47 -32.00
C ALA A 308 -23.22 -37.60 -33.29
N ALA A 309 -23.17 -36.58 -34.13
CA ALA A 309 -22.31 -36.55 -35.32
C ALA A 309 -20.84 -36.36 -34.94
N ALA A 310 -20.53 -35.48 -33.99
CA ALA A 310 -19.17 -35.28 -33.47
C ALA A 310 -18.64 -36.55 -32.78
N ALA A 311 -19.48 -37.27 -32.02
CA ALA A 311 -19.10 -38.55 -31.40
C ALA A 311 -18.85 -39.67 -32.43
N LYS A 312 -19.46 -39.60 -33.62
CA LYS A 312 -19.22 -40.55 -34.73
C LYS A 312 -18.00 -40.20 -35.58
N GLY A 313 -17.53 -38.96 -35.53
CA GLY A 313 -16.30 -38.51 -36.22
C GLY A 313 -15.01 -38.92 -35.52
N THR A 314 -15.08 -39.43 -34.28
CA THR A 314 -13.93 -39.82 -33.45
C THR A 314 -13.72 -41.34 -33.41
N ALA A 315 -14.08 -42.06 -34.47
CA ALA A 315 -13.59 -43.43 -34.65
C ALA A 315 -12.21 -43.37 -35.34
N PRO A 316 -11.16 -44.02 -34.81
CA PRO A 316 -9.85 -43.98 -35.44
C PRO A 316 -9.97 -44.65 -36.82
N SER A 317 -9.68 -43.89 -37.86
CA SER A 317 -9.54 -44.41 -39.22
C SER A 317 -8.38 -45.40 -39.21
N ALA A 318 -8.70 -46.70 -39.16
CA ALA A 318 -7.73 -47.76 -39.36
C ALA A 318 -7.14 -47.57 -40.75
N MET A 319 -5.85 -47.23 -40.79
CA MET A 319 -5.09 -47.05 -42.02
C MET A 319 -5.09 -48.37 -42.81
N ILE A 320 -5.81 -48.41 -43.92
CA ILE A 320 -5.73 -49.50 -44.89
C ILE A 320 -4.68 -49.11 -45.93
N GLY A 321 -3.53 -49.79 -45.89
CA GLY A 321 -2.45 -49.66 -46.87
C GLY A 321 -2.84 -50.20 -48.25
N ARG A 322 -2.25 -49.61 -49.30
CA ARG A 322 -2.56 -49.76 -50.74
C ARG A 322 -2.22 -51.13 -51.37
N SER A 323 -2.06 -52.19 -50.59
CA SER A 323 -1.82 -53.54 -51.11
C SER A 323 -2.48 -54.60 -50.23
N GLY A 324 -3.71 -54.96 -50.58
CA GLY A 324 -4.54 -55.90 -49.85
C GLY A 324 -4.04 -57.34 -49.86
N LYS A 325 -3.22 -57.72 -48.87
CA LYS A 325 -3.11 -59.12 -48.40
C LYS A 325 -2.93 -59.16 -46.87
N PRO A 326 -3.67 -60.03 -46.16
CA PRO A 326 -3.55 -60.16 -44.71
C PRO A 326 -2.32 -61.00 -44.30
N LEU A 327 -1.62 -60.57 -43.26
CA LEU A 327 -0.61 -61.37 -42.56
C LEU A 327 -1.32 -62.37 -41.64
N THR A 328 -1.22 -63.67 -41.93
CA THR A 328 -1.62 -64.74 -41.02
C THR A 328 -0.59 -64.91 -39.90
N ARG A 329 -1.09 -65.05 -38.67
CA ARG A 329 -0.37 -65.60 -37.51
C ARG A 329 -0.83 -67.06 -37.37
N GLN A 330 0.11 -67.95 -37.05
CA GLN A 330 0.03 -69.43 -37.01
C GLN A 330 -1.36 -70.07 -36.88
#